data_AF-A0A450YKE2-F1
#
_entry.id   AF-A0A450YKE2-F1
#
_cell.length_a   1.000
_cell.length_b   1.000
_cell.length_c   1.000
_cell.angle_alpha   90.00
_cell.angle_beta   90.00
_cell.angle_gamma   90.00
#
_symmetry.space_group_name_H-M   'P 1'
#
loop_
_entity.id
_entity.type
_entity.pdbx_description
1 polymer ?
#
loop_
_entity_poly.entity_id
_entity_poly.type
_entity_poly.pdbx_seq_one_letter_code
_entity_poly.pdbx_strand_id
1 'polypeptide(L)'
;MRQLHDELDRAVFDACGWGDLAERLLGEPGAMTPWPEKPDEQTQAEEKLLQRLVTLNHQRAAEEQRGLVRWLRPEYQNPQGATATQGEAELDAPAAPVATTTKTPWPKIIPQQVEAPCAALRRQPQPVTPGQLAKTFKGARTKRVSEILDTLVAMGQAREDGGRYAGA
;
A
#
# COMPACT_ATOMS: atom_id res chain seq x y z
N MET A 1 9.23 1.24 29.49
CA MET A 1 8.78 1.27 28.08
C MET A 1 8.69 2.69 27.53
N ARG A 2 8.00 3.66 28.16
CA ARG A 2 7.92 5.05 27.64
C ARG A 2 9.28 5.72 27.37
N GLN A 3 10.22 5.59 28.31
CA GLN A 3 11.55 6.21 28.19
C GLN A 3 12.32 5.85 26.92
N LEU A 4 12.25 4.60 26.44
CA LEU A 4 12.94 4.18 25.21
C LEU A 4 12.32 4.79 23.95
N HIS A 5 11.01 5.05 23.95
CA HIS A 5 10.34 5.71 22.82
C HIS A 5 10.71 7.19 22.78
N ASP A 6 10.67 7.87 23.93
CA ASP A 6 11.04 9.29 24.01
C ASP A 6 12.51 9.52 23.62
N GLU A 7 13.42 8.62 24.02
CA GLU A 7 14.83 8.63 23.60
C GLU A 7 15.01 8.42 22.10
N LEU A 8 14.28 7.46 21.51
CA LEU A 8 14.33 7.20 20.08
C LEU A 8 13.78 8.39 19.29
N ASP A 9 12.63 8.91 19.69
CA ASP A 9 12.00 10.03 19.02
C ASP A 9 12.89 11.27 19.11
N ARG A 10 13.53 11.53 20.27
CA ARG A 10 14.51 12.61 20.43
C ARG A 10 15.67 12.47 19.44
N ALA A 11 16.25 11.29 19.33
CA ALA A 11 17.33 11.02 18.39
C ALA A 11 16.91 11.25 16.93
N VAL A 12 15.66 10.91 16.57
CA VAL A 12 15.11 11.15 15.23
C VAL A 12 14.96 12.65 14.96
N PHE A 13 14.37 13.41 15.89
CA PHE A 13 14.25 14.85 15.76
C PHE A 13 15.61 15.53 15.63
N ASP A 14 16.60 15.11 16.42
CA ASP A 14 17.97 15.64 16.36
C ASP A 14 18.63 15.32 15.00
N ALA A 15 18.48 14.10 14.48
CA ALA A 15 18.98 13.72 13.16
C ALA A 15 18.33 14.52 12.01
N CYS A 16 17.07 14.92 12.18
CA CYS A 16 16.36 15.81 11.25
C CYS A 16 16.68 17.31 11.48
N GLY A 17 17.44 17.67 12.51
CA GLY A 17 17.73 19.05 12.88
C GLY A 17 16.52 19.80 13.46
N TRP A 18 15.56 19.08 14.05
CA TRP A 18 14.27 19.58 14.55
C TRP A 18 14.16 19.48 16.08
N GLY A 19 15.29 19.57 16.80
CA GLY A 19 15.33 19.49 18.26
C GLY A 19 14.46 20.52 18.98
N ASP A 20 14.16 21.65 18.34
CA ASP A 20 13.26 22.70 18.83
C ASP A 20 11.78 22.25 18.92
N LEU A 21 11.39 21.27 18.10
CA LEU A 21 10.06 20.65 18.15
C LEU A 21 10.01 19.50 19.15
N ALA A 22 11.12 18.77 19.32
CA ALA A 22 11.22 17.66 20.25
C ALA A 22 10.96 18.09 21.71
N GLU A 23 11.40 19.29 22.10
CA GLU A 23 11.15 19.84 23.45
C GLU A 23 9.67 20.12 23.75
N ARG A 24 8.85 20.30 22.71
CA ARG A 24 7.42 20.63 22.83
C ARG A 24 6.49 19.45 22.56
N LEU A 25 7.01 18.37 21.97
CA LEU A 25 6.22 17.24 21.49
C LEU A 25 6.53 15.91 22.19
N LEU A 26 7.73 15.75 22.78
CA LEU A 26 8.11 14.50 23.45
C LEU A 26 7.73 14.50 24.92
N GLY A 27 7.28 13.34 25.43
CA GLY A 27 6.91 13.17 26.83
C GLY A 27 5.56 13.78 27.27
N GLU A 28 4.95 14.64 26.44
CA GLU A 28 3.67 15.28 26.74
C GLU A 28 2.47 14.34 26.51
N PRO A 29 1.50 14.26 27.46
CA PRO A 29 0.30 13.47 27.29
C PRO A 29 -0.53 14.00 26.12
N GLY A 30 -0.55 13.24 25.03
CA GLY A 30 -1.35 13.53 23.84
C GLY A 30 -0.58 13.70 22.53
N ALA A 31 0.74 13.50 22.53
CA ALA A 31 1.58 13.53 21.32
C ALA A 31 1.16 12.50 20.24
N MET A 32 0.59 11.35 20.65
CA MET A 32 0.13 10.28 19.72
C MET A 32 -1.31 9.80 19.98
N THR A 33 -2.02 10.38 20.94
CA THR A 33 -3.43 10.04 21.23
C THR A 33 -4.30 11.24 20.88
N PRO A 34 -5.48 11.06 20.26
CA PRO A 34 -6.43 12.16 20.08
C PRO A 34 -6.92 12.62 21.46
N TRP A 35 -6.35 13.71 21.96
CA TRP A 35 -6.78 14.38 23.19
C TRP A 35 -7.62 15.61 22.83
N PRO A 36 -8.80 15.78 23.42
CA PRO A 36 -9.71 16.87 23.08
C PRO A 36 -9.23 18.25 23.55
N GLU A 37 -8.37 18.30 24.57
CA GLU A 37 -7.82 19.53 25.15
C GLU A 37 -6.29 19.51 25.09
N LYS A 38 -5.72 19.55 23.87
CA LYS A 38 -4.27 19.74 23.73
C LYS A 38 -3.92 21.20 24.05
N PRO A 39 -2.82 21.47 24.77
CA PRO A 39 -2.34 22.83 24.96
C PRO A 39 -1.98 23.49 23.62
N ASP A 40 -2.27 24.79 23.49
CA ASP A 40 -2.06 25.55 22.25
C ASP A 40 -0.62 25.48 21.74
N GLU A 41 0.36 25.44 22.65
CA GLU A 41 1.78 25.32 22.32
C GLU A 41 2.12 23.99 21.63
N GLN A 42 1.47 22.89 22.05
CA GLN A 42 1.65 21.58 21.43
C GLN A 42 1.01 21.54 20.05
N THR A 43 -0.21 22.07 19.90
CA THR A 43 -0.88 22.18 18.60
C THR A 43 -0.05 23.01 17.62
N GLN A 44 0.52 24.13 18.06
CA GLN A 44 1.39 24.94 17.21
C GLN A 44 2.69 24.22 16.83
N ALA A 45 3.25 23.41 17.73
CA ALA A 45 4.42 22.58 17.44
C ALA A 45 4.10 21.47 16.42
N GLU A 46 2.91 20.84 16.53
CA GLU A 46 2.41 19.86 15.55
C GLU A 46 2.20 20.50 14.18
N GLU A 47 1.60 21.68 14.11
CA GLU A 47 1.42 22.42 12.84
C GLU A 47 2.78 22.75 12.19
N LYS A 48 3.76 23.20 12.97
CA LYS A 48 5.12 23.45 12.49
C LYS A 48 5.79 22.16 11.98
N LEU A 49 5.59 21.04 12.67
CA LEU A 49 6.07 19.74 12.22
C LEU A 49 5.47 19.37 10.86
N LEU A 50 4.14 19.49 10.72
CA LEU A 50 3.45 19.22 9.46
C LEU A 50 3.94 20.12 8.33
N GLN A 51 4.14 21.42 8.58
CA GLN A 51 4.68 22.35 7.58
C GLN A 51 6.09 21.97 7.11
N ARG A 52 6.98 21.60 8.03
CA ARG A 52 8.33 21.12 7.69
C ARG A 52 8.28 19.82 6.87
N LEU A 53 7.40 18.89 7.24
CA LEU A 53 7.21 17.62 6.52
C LEU A 53 6.67 17.83 5.10
N VAL A 54 5.68 18.70 4.93
CA VAL A 54 5.12 19.03 3.60
C VAL A 54 6.20 19.70 2.72
N THR A 55 7.00 20.60 3.29
CA THR A 55 8.11 21.23 2.57
C THR A 55 9.15 20.19 2.13
N LEU A 56 9.54 19.26 3.01
CA LEU A 56 10.45 18.16 2.68
C LEU A 56 9.84 17.24 1.61
N ASN A 57 8.53 16.96 1.69
CA ASN A 57 7.83 16.13 0.73
C ASN A 57 7.86 16.76 -0.67
N HIS A 58 7.59 18.06 -0.81
CA HIS A 58 7.71 18.76 -2.09
C HIS A 58 9.12 18.70 -2.67
N GLN A 59 10.15 18.85 -1.83
CA GLN A 59 11.54 18.70 -2.27
C GLN A 59 11.81 17.29 -2.79
N ARG A 60 11.37 16.25 -2.07
CA ARG A 60 11.52 14.86 -2.50
C ARG A 60 10.73 14.56 -3.76
N ALA A 61 9.50 15.04 -3.89
CA ALA A 61 8.70 14.88 -5.10
C ALA A 61 9.41 15.48 -6.32
N ALA A 62 10.05 16.65 -6.18
CA ALA A 62 10.86 17.25 -7.24
C ALA A 62 12.14 16.45 -7.54
N GLU A 63 12.78 15.85 -6.53
CA GLU A 63 13.90 14.91 -6.73
C GLU A 63 13.45 13.64 -7.49
N GLU A 64 12.32 13.05 -7.08
CA GLU A 64 11.74 11.85 -7.69
C GLU A 64 11.33 12.08 -9.15
N GLN A 65 10.71 13.21 -9.47
CA GLN A 65 10.43 13.62 -10.86
C GLN A 65 11.69 13.70 -11.72
N ARG A 66 12.85 13.97 -11.12
CA ARG A 66 14.16 13.99 -11.78
C ARG A 66 14.83 12.61 -11.76
N GLY A 67 14.15 11.57 -11.30
CA GLY A 67 14.66 10.21 -11.16
C GLY A 67 15.62 10.01 -9.98
N LEU A 68 15.69 10.95 -9.04
CA LEU A 68 16.58 10.91 -7.88
C LEU A 68 15.80 10.45 -6.64
N VAL A 69 15.88 9.16 -6.30
CA VAL A 69 15.28 8.61 -5.07
C VAL A 69 16.33 8.44 -3.97
N ARG A 70 16.13 9.07 -2.82
CA ARG A 70 17.05 9.01 -1.67
C ARG A 70 16.65 7.89 -0.71
N TRP A 71 17.23 6.71 -0.93
CA TRP A 71 17.02 5.53 -0.09
C TRP A 71 17.72 5.67 1.26
N LEU A 72 17.02 5.35 2.35
CA LEU A 72 17.58 5.31 3.70
C LEU A 72 18.50 4.10 3.88
N ARG A 73 18.18 2.99 3.20
CA ARG A 73 18.91 1.72 3.21
C ARG A 73 18.95 1.15 1.79
N PRO A 74 19.74 1.75 0.87
CA PRO A 74 19.73 1.37 -0.55
C PRO A 74 19.96 -0.13 -0.76
N GLU A 75 20.82 -0.76 0.03
CA GLU A 75 21.12 -2.20 -0.05
C GLU A 75 19.92 -3.11 0.30
N TYR A 76 18.91 -2.61 1.02
CA TYR A 76 17.67 -3.34 1.31
C TYR A 76 16.47 -2.84 0.51
N GLN A 77 16.40 -1.53 0.26
CA GLN A 77 15.25 -0.86 -0.34
C GLN A 77 15.33 -0.83 -1.87
N ASN A 78 16.54 -0.78 -2.42
CA ASN A 78 16.79 -0.85 -3.86
C ASN A 78 18.02 -1.72 -4.15
N PRO A 79 17.93 -3.03 -3.87
CA PRO A 79 19.05 -3.96 -4.02
C PRO A 79 19.51 -4.12 -5.48
N GLN A 80 18.68 -3.73 -6.46
CA GLN A 80 19.02 -3.81 -7.89
C GLN A 80 19.78 -2.58 -8.42
N GLY A 81 19.84 -1.47 -7.69
CA GLY A 81 20.64 -0.29 -8.05
C GLY A 81 20.08 0.52 -9.24
N ALA A 82 20.28 1.83 -9.18
CA ALA A 82 19.78 2.88 -10.07
C ALA A 82 19.78 2.56 -11.59
N THR A 83 18.69 2.01 -12.10
CA THR A 83 18.16 2.19 -13.48
C THR A 83 16.68 1.84 -13.51
N ALA A 84 15.93 2.35 -12.53
CA ALA A 84 14.51 2.58 -12.73
C ALA A 84 14.36 4.09 -12.65
N THR A 85 14.51 4.76 -13.79
CA THR A 85 13.77 5.99 -14.00
C THR A 85 12.33 5.58 -13.73
N GLN A 86 11.82 5.89 -12.53
CA GLN A 86 10.39 6.05 -12.37
C GLN A 86 10.07 7.29 -13.19
N GLY A 87 10.05 7.10 -14.51
CA GLY A 87 9.20 7.91 -15.36
C GLY A 87 7.87 7.87 -14.65
N GLU A 88 7.33 9.05 -14.43
CA GLU A 88 5.93 9.27 -14.17
C GLU A 88 5.19 8.05 -14.68
N ALA A 89 4.56 7.29 -13.79
CA ALA A 89 3.54 6.37 -14.21
C ALA A 89 2.43 7.26 -14.75
N GLU A 90 2.68 7.85 -15.93
CA GLU A 90 1.70 8.20 -16.90
C GLU A 90 0.90 6.91 -16.96
N LEU A 91 -0.26 6.95 -16.31
CA LEU A 91 -1.41 6.22 -16.77
C LEU A 91 -1.73 6.77 -18.17
N ASP A 92 -0.77 6.65 -19.10
CA ASP A 92 -1.09 6.40 -20.48
C ASP A 92 -1.67 4.99 -20.41
N ALA A 93 -2.96 4.96 -20.08
CA ALA A 93 -3.78 3.86 -20.49
C ALA A 93 -3.60 3.85 -22.00
N PRO A 94 -2.83 2.89 -22.59
CA PRO A 94 -3.01 2.68 -24.00
C PRO A 94 -4.50 2.41 -24.11
N ALA A 95 -5.21 3.27 -24.85
CA ALA A 95 -6.57 3.01 -25.25
C ALA A 95 -6.52 1.62 -25.88
N ALA A 96 -6.87 0.61 -25.08
CA ALA A 96 -6.55 -0.74 -25.42
C ALA A 96 -7.34 -1.01 -26.70
N PRO A 97 -6.68 -1.37 -27.81
CA PRO A 97 -7.42 -1.89 -28.94
C PRO A 97 -8.23 -3.05 -28.38
N VAL A 98 -9.54 -3.04 -28.68
CA VAL A 98 -10.51 -4.05 -28.28
C VAL A 98 -9.91 -5.46 -28.43
N ALA A 99 -9.31 -5.94 -27.34
CA ALA A 99 -8.60 -7.20 -27.34
C ALA A 99 -9.67 -8.29 -27.25
N THR A 100 -9.83 -9.01 -28.35
CA THR A 100 -10.55 -10.26 -28.42
C THR A 100 -10.19 -11.11 -27.19
N THR A 101 -11.23 -11.53 -26.48
CA THR A 101 -11.20 -12.23 -25.20
C THR A 101 -10.43 -13.55 -25.27
N THR A 102 -9.11 -13.47 -25.18
CA THR A 102 -8.25 -14.63 -25.00
C THR A 102 -8.33 -15.06 -23.54
N LYS A 103 -9.20 -16.05 -23.27
CA LYS A 103 -9.36 -16.67 -21.95
C LYS A 103 -7.99 -17.11 -21.41
N THR A 104 -7.64 -16.67 -20.21
CA THR A 104 -6.39 -17.02 -19.53
C THR A 104 -6.31 -18.53 -19.31
N PRO A 105 -5.24 -19.25 -19.69
CA PRO A 105 -5.14 -20.68 -19.42
C PRO A 105 -5.19 -20.98 -17.92
N TRP A 106 -5.96 -22.00 -17.51
CA TRP A 106 -5.99 -22.41 -16.10
C TRP A 106 -4.62 -23.01 -15.70
N PRO A 107 -3.94 -22.44 -14.71
CA PRO A 107 -2.61 -22.91 -14.32
C PRO A 107 -2.66 -24.31 -13.69
N LYS A 108 -1.62 -25.11 -13.95
CA LYS A 108 -1.48 -26.46 -13.37
C LYS A 108 -0.79 -26.46 -12.00
N ILE A 109 -0.05 -25.40 -11.69
CA ILE A 109 0.74 -25.24 -10.46
C ILE A 109 -0.16 -24.69 -9.35
N ILE A 110 -0.16 -25.32 -8.18
CA ILE A 110 -1.08 -25.01 -7.08
C ILE A 110 -1.01 -23.54 -6.61
N PRO A 111 0.17 -22.96 -6.30
CA PRO A 111 0.28 -21.54 -5.98
C PRO A 111 -0.37 -20.61 -7.01
N GLN A 112 -0.14 -20.87 -8.31
CA GLN A 112 -0.70 -20.08 -9.40
C GLN A 112 -2.22 -20.24 -9.54
N GLN A 113 -2.77 -21.39 -9.12
CA GLN A 113 -4.22 -21.60 -9.08
C GLN A 113 -4.91 -20.72 -8.04
N VAL A 114 -4.21 -20.24 -7.01
CA VAL A 114 -4.75 -19.29 -6.02
C VAL A 114 -4.56 -17.86 -6.51
N GLU A 115 -3.38 -17.54 -7.02
CA GLU A 115 -3.04 -16.20 -7.48
C GLU A 115 -3.92 -15.73 -8.65
N ALA A 116 -4.20 -16.62 -9.61
CA ALA A 116 -4.97 -16.27 -10.80
C ALA A 116 -6.42 -15.83 -10.48
N PRO A 117 -7.21 -16.56 -9.65
CA PRO A 117 -8.49 -16.08 -9.13
C PRO A 117 -8.39 -14.79 -8.32
N CYS A 118 -7.39 -14.62 -7.45
CA CYS A 118 -7.19 -13.37 -6.70
C CYS A 118 -6.97 -12.17 -7.62
N ALA A 119 -6.08 -12.32 -8.61
CA ALA A 119 -5.79 -11.28 -9.59
C ALA A 119 -7.01 -10.98 -10.46
N ALA A 120 -7.84 -11.98 -10.76
CA ALA A 120 -9.08 -11.80 -11.49
C ALA A 120 -10.15 -11.07 -10.65
N LEU A 121 -10.30 -11.41 -9.36
CA LEU A 121 -11.19 -10.71 -8.44
C LEU A 121 -10.81 -9.23 -8.27
N ARG A 122 -9.51 -8.92 -8.11
CA ARG A 122 -9.02 -7.54 -8.00
C ARG A 122 -9.30 -6.67 -9.22
N ARG A 123 -9.41 -7.28 -10.41
CA ARG A 123 -9.74 -6.56 -11.65
C ARG A 123 -11.24 -6.35 -11.84
N GLN A 124 -12.09 -7.03 -11.08
CA GLN A 124 -13.54 -6.92 -11.21
C GLN A 124 -14.09 -5.99 -10.14
N PRO A 125 -14.73 -4.87 -10.53
CA PRO A 125 -15.30 -3.92 -9.58
C PRO A 125 -16.62 -4.41 -8.95
N GLN A 126 -17.15 -5.56 -9.37
CA GLN A 126 -18.41 -6.12 -8.89
C GLN A 126 -18.23 -7.54 -8.36
N PRO A 127 -19.03 -7.96 -7.34
CA PRO A 127 -19.02 -9.32 -6.84
C PRO A 127 -19.37 -10.32 -7.95
N VAL A 128 -18.54 -11.35 -8.10
CA VAL A 128 -18.71 -12.37 -9.15
C VAL A 128 -19.06 -13.73 -8.60
N THR A 129 -19.88 -14.46 -9.35
CA THR A 129 -20.13 -15.87 -9.05
C THR A 129 -18.92 -16.74 -9.45
N PRO A 130 -18.69 -17.88 -8.78
CA PRO A 130 -17.63 -18.82 -9.16
C PRO A 130 -17.72 -19.28 -10.62
N GLY A 131 -18.94 -19.40 -11.15
CA GLY A 131 -19.19 -19.77 -12.55
C GLY A 131 -18.80 -18.68 -13.55
N GLN A 132 -19.01 -17.40 -13.21
CA GLN A 132 -18.54 -16.28 -14.02
C GLN A 132 -17.01 -16.20 -13.98
N LEU A 133 -16.42 -16.42 -12.80
CA LEU A 133 -14.97 -16.43 -12.65
C LEU A 133 -14.32 -17.60 -13.38
N ALA A 134 -14.91 -18.80 -13.38
CA ALA A 134 -14.38 -19.94 -14.13
C ALA A 134 -14.38 -19.71 -15.66
N LYS A 135 -15.33 -18.92 -16.20
CA LYS A 135 -15.43 -18.62 -17.64
C LYS A 135 -14.31 -17.73 -18.16
N THR A 136 -13.65 -16.95 -17.30
CA THR A 136 -12.49 -16.14 -17.70
C THR A 136 -11.25 -16.99 -17.97
N PHE A 137 -11.24 -18.22 -17.44
CA PHE A 137 -10.15 -19.16 -17.57
C PHE A 137 -10.45 -20.27 -18.59
N LYS A 138 -9.46 -20.63 -19.41
CA LYS A 138 -9.52 -21.77 -20.33
C LYS A 138 -9.17 -23.06 -19.56
N GLY A 139 -10.16 -23.92 -19.32
CA GLY A 139 -9.98 -25.21 -18.66
C GLY A 139 -10.19 -25.22 -17.15
N ALA A 140 -10.71 -24.13 -16.57
CA ALA A 140 -11.05 -24.08 -15.15
C ALA A 140 -12.30 -24.92 -14.86
N ARG A 141 -12.28 -25.63 -13.73
CA ARG A 141 -13.45 -26.35 -13.20
C ARG A 141 -14.12 -25.47 -12.16
N THR A 142 -15.41 -25.21 -12.30
CA THR A 142 -16.17 -24.36 -11.36
C THR A 142 -16.01 -24.81 -9.91
N LYS A 143 -16.04 -26.13 -9.66
CA LYS A 143 -15.83 -26.70 -8.31
C LYS A 143 -14.45 -26.37 -7.73
N ARG A 144 -13.41 -26.36 -8.56
CA ARG A 144 -12.05 -26.02 -8.12
C ARG A 144 -11.92 -24.53 -7.82
N VAL A 145 -12.57 -23.69 -8.63
CA VAL A 145 -12.62 -22.24 -8.41
C VAL A 145 -13.38 -21.92 -7.12
N SER A 146 -14.51 -22.58 -6.85
CA SER A 146 -15.26 -22.37 -5.60
C SER A 146 -14.45 -22.78 -4.38
N GLU A 147 -13.81 -23.97 -4.38
CA GLU A 147 -12.94 -24.38 -3.28
C GLU A 147 -11.85 -23.34 -2.95
N ILE A 148 -11.24 -22.76 -3.99
CA ILE A 148 -10.20 -21.74 -3.83
C ILE A 148 -10.82 -20.45 -3.28
N LEU A 149 -11.97 -20.02 -3.78
CA LEU A 149 -12.66 -18.84 -3.27
C LEU A 149 -13.06 -19.00 -1.79
N ASP A 150 -13.54 -20.17 -1.39
CA ASP A 150 -13.87 -20.46 0.00
C ASP A 150 -12.64 -20.39 0.91
N THR A 151 -11.49 -20.92 0.45
CA THR A 151 -10.23 -20.76 1.19
C THR A 151 -9.77 -19.30 1.29
N LEU A 152 -10.01 -18.50 0.25
CA LEU A 152 -9.66 -17.07 0.26
C LEU A 152 -10.54 -16.28 1.23
N VAL A 153 -11.82 -16.64 1.35
CA VAL A 153 -12.74 -16.07 2.36
C VAL A 153 -12.28 -16.46 3.77
N ALA A 154 -11.92 -17.72 4.00
CA ALA A 154 -11.40 -18.19 5.28
C ALA A 154 -10.10 -17.47 5.70
N MET A 155 -9.26 -17.09 4.74
CA MET A 155 -8.03 -16.30 4.97
C MET A 155 -8.26 -14.78 4.99
N GLY A 156 -9.51 -14.31 4.84
CA GLY A 156 -9.85 -12.89 4.82
C GLY A 156 -9.35 -12.13 3.57
N GLN A 157 -8.98 -12.83 2.51
CA GLN A 157 -8.47 -12.26 1.25
C GLN A 157 -9.58 -12.00 0.21
N ALA A 158 -10.78 -12.52 0.47
CA ALA A 158 -11.98 -12.27 -0.33
C ALA A 158 -13.19 -12.13 0.61
N ARG A 159 -14.23 -11.45 0.14
CA ARG A 159 -15.52 -11.33 0.82
C ARG A 159 -16.56 -12.10 0.03
N GLU A 160 -17.39 -12.88 0.71
CA GLU A 160 -18.57 -13.51 0.12
C GLU A 160 -19.82 -12.71 0.48
N ASP A 161 -20.67 -12.46 -0.52
CA ASP A 161 -22.00 -11.89 -0.37
C ASP A 161 -23.00 -12.69 -1.23
N GLY A 162 -23.80 -13.53 -0.58
CA GLY A 162 -24.88 -14.30 -1.23
C GLY A 162 -24.42 -15.20 -2.39
N GLY A 163 -23.27 -15.86 -2.26
CA GLY A 163 -22.68 -16.71 -3.33
C GLY A 163 -21.95 -15.93 -4.43
N ARG A 164 -21.69 -14.64 -4.21
CA ARG A 164 -20.80 -13.82 -5.03
C ARG A 164 -19.56 -13.45 -4.21
N TYR A 165 -18.41 -13.41 -4.88
CA TYR A 165 -17.13 -13.15 -4.24
C TYR A 165 -16.55 -11.83 -4.76
N ALA A 166 -16.03 -11.02 -3.86
CA ALA A 166 -15.32 -9.78 -4.14
C ALA A 166 -13.93 -9.80 -3.50
N GLY A 167 -12.99 -9.00 -4.03
CA GLY A 167 -11.73 -8.75 -3.33
C GLY A 167 -11.98 -8.09 -1.96
N ALA A 168 -11.11 -8.38 -0.98
CA ALA A 168 -11.20 -7.84 0.38
C ALA A 168 -11.06 -6.31 0.45
#